data_AF-A0A353QID0-F1
#
_entry.id   AF-A0A353QID0-F1
#
_cell.length_a   1.000
_cell.length_b   1.000
_cell.length_c   1.000
_cell.angle_alpha   90.00
_cell.angle_beta   90.00
_cell.angle_gamma   90.00
#
_symmetry.space_group_name_H-M   'P 1'
#
loop_
_entity.id
_entity.type
_entity.pdbx_description
1 polymer ?
#
loop_
_entity_poly.entity_id
_entity_poly.type
_entity_poly.pdbx_seq_one_letter_code
_entity_poly.pdbx_strand_id
1 'polypeptide(L)'
;MATSKDCIPPIMAQWAQRKGLRLIGTGDCTHPGWRRELRDWLVPAEDGFYRLKDGLSPAVRFVVTGEISTVFKRADQTRKVHSLVVLPSLEAADQIAAQLERIGNLGADGRPILKLDCYDLLAMCLEACPEVIFIPAHIWTPHYSVLGAFSRFQSMEECFGDLA
;
A
#
# COMPACT_ATOMS: atom_id res chain seq x y z
N MET A 1 1.37 -7.95 13.92
CA MET A 1 2.45 -6.92 13.94
C MET A 1 2.71 -6.61 12.48
N ALA A 2 2.60 -5.36 12.05
CA ALA A 2 2.69 -5.01 10.63
C ALA A 2 4.13 -5.16 10.10
N THR A 3 5.07 -4.59 10.84
CA THR A 3 6.46 -4.46 10.42
C THR A 3 7.41 -5.20 11.37
N SER A 4 8.70 -5.29 11.02
CA SER A 4 9.72 -5.81 11.93
C SER A 4 9.94 -4.87 13.12
N LYS A 5 10.50 -5.36 14.22
CA LYS A 5 10.70 -4.59 15.46
C LYS A 5 11.41 -3.24 15.26
N ASP A 6 12.35 -3.18 14.32
CA ASP A 6 13.14 -1.98 14.04
C ASP A 6 12.59 -1.18 12.85
N CYS A 7 11.54 -1.63 12.19
CA CYS A 7 10.91 -0.93 11.08
C CYS A 7 9.85 0.04 11.63
N ILE A 8 10.35 1.09 12.31
CA ILE A 8 9.59 2.22 12.85
C ILE A 8 10.02 3.53 12.16
N PRO A 9 9.16 4.57 12.09
CA PRO A 9 9.47 5.77 11.32
C PRO A 9 10.80 6.46 11.68
N PRO A 10 11.20 6.58 12.97
CA PRO A 10 12.50 7.16 13.31
C PRO A 10 13.70 6.40 12.73
N ILE A 11 13.66 5.06 12.76
CA ILE A 11 14.74 4.21 12.23
C ILE A 11 14.73 4.23 10.70
N MET A 12 13.54 4.18 10.08
CA MET A 12 13.38 4.31 8.63
C MET A 12 13.98 5.62 8.11
N ALA A 13 13.71 6.75 8.78
CA ALA A 13 14.25 8.04 8.38
C ALA A 13 15.78 8.12 8.50
N GLN A 14 16.35 7.55 9.58
CA GLN A 14 17.81 7.49 9.75
C GLN A 14 18.49 6.71 8.62
N TRP A 15 17.92 5.56 8.24
CA TRP A 15 18.46 4.77 7.13
C TRP A 15 18.24 5.42 5.77
N ALA A 16 17.09 6.07 5.55
CA ALA A 16 16.83 6.85 4.37
C ALA A 16 17.88 7.96 4.19
N GLN A 17 18.18 8.71 5.26
CA GLN A 17 19.21 9.74 5.25
C GLN A 17 20.58 9.16 4.90
N ARG A 18 20.99 8.05 5.52
CA ARG A 18 22.26 7.36 5.20
C ARG A 18 22.33 6.88 3.76
N LYS A 19 21.19 6.44 3.20
CA LYS A 19 21.07 5.99 1.81
C LYS A 19 21.00 7.14 0.80
N GLY A 20 20.79 8.38 1.26
CA GLY A 20 20.60 9.56 0.42
C GLY A 20 19.17 9.73 -0.11
N LEU A 21 18.19 9.04 0.48
CA LEU A 21 16.77 9.13 0.11
C LEU A 21 16.13 10.32 0.86
N ARG A 22 15.44 11.19 0.10
CA ARG A 22 14.71 12.34 0.67
C ARG A 22 13.21 12.10 0.80
N LEU A 23 12.69 11.07 0.15
CA LEU A 23 11.29 10.65 0.21
C LEU A 23 11.23 9.13 0.30
N ILE A 24 10.42 8.62 1.22
CA ILE A 24 10.18 7.19 1.42
C ILE A 24 8.68 6.93 1.63
N GLY A 25 8.22 5.75 1.24
CA GLY A 25 6.88 5.28 1.58
C GLY A 25 6.80 4.80 3.03
N THR A 26 5.64 4.95 3.66
CA THR A 26 5.41 4.40 5.01
C THR A 26 5.33 2.88 5.03
N GLY A 27 4.83 2.28 3.94
CA GLY A 27 4.41 0.88 3.93
C GLY A 27 3.18 0.64 4.80
N ASP A 28 2.52 -0.51 4.58
CA ASP A 28 1.51 -1.13 5.43
C ASP A 28 0.38 -0.21 5.94
N CYS A 29 0.03 0.86 5.22
CA CYS A 29 -0.92 1.87 5.69
C CYS A 29 -2.35 1.31 5.93
N THR A 30 -2.66 0.10 5.46
CA THR A 30 -3.92 -0.59 5.73
C THR A 30 -3.95 -1.30 7.08
N HIS A 31 -2.82 -1.50 7.77
CA HIS A 31 -2.81 -2.15 9.08
C HIS A 31 -3.15 -1.15 10.21
N PRO A 32 -4.18 -1.40 11.03
CA PRO A 32 -4.71 -0.43 12.00
C PRO A 32 -3.68 -0.06 13.09
N GLY A 33 -2.90 -1.03 13.57
CA GLY A 33 -1.84 -0.76 14.54
C GLY A 33 -0.73 0.12 13.97
N TRP A 34 -0.43 -0.02 12.67
CA TRP A 34 0.64 0.74 12.03
C TRP A 34 0.19 2.17 11.73
N ARG A 35 -1.06 2.37 11.28
CA ARG A 35 -1.63 3.72 11.15
C ARG A 35 -1.57 4.51 12.46
N ARG A 36 -1.84 3.85 13.60
CA ARG A 36 -1.70 4.49 14.92
C ARG A 36 -0.25 4.92 15.19
N GLU A 37 0.71 4.04 14.97
CA GLU A 37 2.14 4.38 15.13
C GLU A 37 2.60 5.51 14.20
N LEU A 38 2.14 5.50 12.93
CA LEU A 38 2.39 6.60 12.00
C LEU A 38 1.86 7.93 12.54
N ARG A 39 0.65 7.95 13.11
CA ARG A 39 0.07 9.15 13.75
C ARG A 39 0.85 9.58 15.00
N ASP A 40 1.46 8.65 15.71
CA ASP A 40 2.29 8.95 16.89
C ASP A 40 3.60 9.62 16.49
N TRP A 41 4.22 9.22 15.38
CA TRP A 41 5.53 9.71 14.94
C TRP A 41 5.51 10.85 13.93
N LEU A 42 4.47 10.92 13.09
CA LEU A 42 4.45 11.80 11.92
C LEU A 42 3.56 13.03 12.12
N VAL A 43 3.97 14.13 11.50
CA VAL A 43 3.17 15.34 11.29
C VAL A 43 3.21 15.75 9.82
N PRO A 44 2.16 16.43 9.33
CA PRO A 44 2.18 17.00 7.98
C PRO A 44 3.39 17.92 7.76
N ALA A 45 3.91 17.92 6.53
CA ALA A 45 5.01 18.78 6.10
C ALA A 45 4.57 19.68 4.93
N GLU A 46 4.56 19.12 3.72
CA GLU A 46 3.98 19.70 2.51
C GLU A 46 2.75 18.88 2.10
N ASP A 47 1.98 19.35 1.10
CA ASP A 47 0.79 18.63 0.62
C ASP A 47 1.12 17.19 0.22
N GLY A 48 0.44 16.23 0.85
CA GLY A 48 0.67 14.79 0.64
C GLY A 48 1.85 14.18 1.41
N PHE A 49 2.67 15.00 2.08
CA PHE A 49 3.89 14.56 2.73
C PHE A 49 3.89 14.75 4.25
N TYR A 50 4.65 13.89 4.90
CA TYR A 50 4.82 13.85 6.34
C TYR A 50 6.30 13.89 6.73
N ARG A 51 6.57 14.33 7.96
CA ARG A 51 7.90 14.32 8.58
C ARG A 51 7.81 13.87 10.03
N LEU A 52 8.94 13.51 10.64
CA LEU A 52 8.99 13.18 12.06
C LEU A 52 8.69 14.40 12.95
N LYS A 53 7.93 14.18 14.03
CA LYS A 53 7.56 15.19 15.02
C LYS A 53 8.74 15.80 15.75
N ASP A 54 9.71 14.97 16.12
CA ASP A 54 10.90 15.35 16.88
C ASP A 54 11.94 16.11 16.03
N GLY A 55 11.71 16.27 14.73
CA GLY A 55 12.62 16.94 13.82
C GLY A 55 13.87 16.12 13.49
N LEU A 56 13.94 14.84 13.90
CA LEU A 56 15.01 13.95 13.45
C LEU A 56 14.93 13.76 11.94
N SER A 57 16.09 13.68 11.29
CA SER A 57 16.20 13.54 9.82
C SER A 57 15.29 14.52 9.06
N PRO A 58 15.38 15.85 9.30
CA PRO A 58 14.38 16.83 8.86
C PRO A 58 14.32 17.00 7.34
N ALA A 59 15.28 16.43 6.61
CA ALA A 59 15.32 16.40 5.15
C ALA A 59 14.58 15.21 4.53
N VAL A 60 14.14 14.22 5.34
CA VAL A 60 13.41 13.05 4.88
C VAL A 60 11.91 13.33 4.99
N ARG A 61 11.18 12.99 3.93
CA ARG A 61 9.72 13.00 3.86
C ARG A 61 9.18 11.57 3.78
N PHE A 62 7.97 11.42 4.29
CA PHE A 62 7.17 10.23 4.17
C PHE A 62 5.97 10.52 3.26
N VAL A 63 5.65 9.58 2.39
CA VAL A 63 4.36 9.50 1.68
C VAL A 63 3.64 8.25 2.14
N VAL A 64 2.32 8.33 2.32
CA VAL A 64 1.54 7.21 2.84
C VAL A 64 1.40 6.14 1.76
N THR A 65 1.89 4.93 2.04
CA THR A 65 1.85 3.82 1.10
C THR A 65 1.47 2.51 1.76
N GLY A 66 0.94 1.56 0.99
CA GLY A 66 0.66 0.20 1.43
C GLY A 66 0.63 -0.78 0.26
N GLU A 67 0.96 -2.04 0.50
CA GLU A 67 0.79 -3.11 -0.48
C GLU A 67 -0.39 -3.98 -0.04
N ILE A 68 -1.26 -4.35 -0.99
CA ILE A 68 -2.42 -5.21 -0.76
C ILE A 68 -2.28 -6.44 -1.66
N SER A 69 -2.44 -7.63 -1.09
CA SER A 69 -2.41 -8.89 -1.82
C SER A 69 -3.83 -9.34 -2.13
N THR A 70 -4.10 -9.66 -3.39
CA THR A 70 -5.35 -10.27 -3.82
C THR A 70 -5.11 -11.72 -4.22
N VAL A 71 -6.00 -12.61 -3.80
CA VAL A 71 -6.00 -14.03 -4.18
C VAL A 71 -7.42 -14.47 -4.51
N PHE A 72 -7.68 -14.67 -5.80
CA PHE A 72 -9.04 -14.90 -6.32
C PHE A 72 -9.02 -15.90 -7.48
N LYS A 73 -10.21 -16.33 -7.93
CA LYS A 73 -10.35 -17.16 -9.13
C LYS A 73 -11.00 -16.34 -10.24
N ARG A 74 -10.42 -16.38 -11.44
CA ARG A 74 -11.00 -15.79 -12.65
C ARG A 74 -10.67 -16.67 -13.85
N ALA A 75 -11.69 -16.99 -14.66
CA ALA A 75 -11.59 -17.92 -15.78
C ALA A 75 -10.89 -19.25 -15.40
N ASP A 76 -11.40 -19.88 -14.33
CA ASP A 76 -10.90 -21.15 -13.76
C ASP A 76 -9.43 -21.16 -13.28
N GLN A 77 -8.77 -20.00 -13.26
CA GLN A 77 -7.40 -19.86 -12.80
C GLN A 77 -7.34 -19.10 -11.48
N THR A 78 -6.56 -19.61 -10.52
CA THR A 78 -6.24 -18.87 -9.30
C THR A 78 -5.24 -17.77 -9.63
N ARG A 79 -5.65 -16.51 -9.50
CA ARG A 79 -4.82 -15.33 -9.72
C ARG A 79 -4.33 -14.82 -8.36
N LYS A 80 -3.08 -14.36 -8.34
CA LYS A 80 -2.46 -13.75 -7.16
C LYS A 80 -1.74 -12.50 -7.59
N VAL A 81 -2.12 -11.34 -7.07
CA VAL A 81 -1.56 -10.06 -7.51
C VAL A 81 -1.38 -9.15 -6.31
N HIS A 82 -0.23 -8.49 -6.22
CA HIS A 82 0.01 -7.41 -5.30
C HIS A 82 -0.22 -6.07 -5.97
N SER A 83 -0.83 -5.16 -5.23
CA SER A 83 -1.07 -3.79 -5.67
C SER A 83 -0.55 -2.83 -4.61
N LEU A 84 0.23 -1.86 -5.05
CA LEU A 84 0.71 -0.75 -4.23
C LEU A 84 -0.30 0.39 -4.32
N VAL A 85 -0.65 0.96 -3.18
CA VAL A 85 -1.40 2.22 -3.08
C VAL A 85 -0.49 3.31 -2.54
N VAL A 86 -0.58 4.51 -3.14
CA VAL A 86 0.00 5.75 -2.61
C VAL A 86 -1.13 6.72 -2.35
N LEU A 87 -1.17 7.26 -1.14
CA LEU A 87 -2.32 8.00 -0.63
C LEU A 87 -1.95 9.43 -0.26
N PRO A 88 -2.88 10.39 -0.47
CA PRO A 88 -2.63 11.80 -0.17
C PRO A 88 -2.54 12.08 1.33
N SER A 89 -3.05 11.18 2.19
CA SER A 89 -3.06 11.40 3.63
C SER A 89 -3.27 10.12 4.44
N LEU A 90 -3.01 10.20 5.75
CA LEU A 90 -3.38 9.13 6.70
C LEU A 90 -4.90 9.00 6.83
N GLU A 91 -5.65 10.07 6.59
CA GLU A 91 -7.12 10.07 6.55
C GLU A 91 -7.63 9.28 5.34
N ALA A 92 -7.01 9.43 4.16
CA ALA A 92 -7.31 8.60 3.00
C ALA A 92 -6.98 7.12 3.26
N ALA A 93 -5.92 6.84 4.03
CA ALA A 93 -5.61 5.47 4.47
C ALA A 93 -6.69 4.89 5.39
N ASP A 94 -7.30 5.69 6.26
CA ASP A 94 -8.45 5.25 7.07
C ASP A 94 -9.69 4.99 6.21
N GLN A 95 -9.96 5.83 5.21
CA GLN A 95 -11.09 5.65 4.28
C GLN A 95 -10.97 4.35 3.48
N ILE A 96 -9.80 4.08 2.89
CA ILE A 96 -9.55 2.82 2.18
C ILE A 96 -9.62 1.64 3.14
N ALA A 97 -8.97 1.73 4.31
CA ALA A 97 -9.01 0.65 5.29
C ALA A 97 -10.45 0.32 5.72
N ALA A 98 -11.29 1.32 5.96
CA ALA A 98 -12.69 1.11 6.32
C ALA A 98 -13.49 0.35 5.24
N GLN A 99 -13.22 0.59 3.96
CA GLN A 99 -13.83 -0.20 2.88
C GLN A 99 -13.31 -1.63 2.85
N LEU A 100 -11.99 -1.82 2.97
CA LEU A 100 -11.36 -3.14 2.91
C LEU A 100 -11.65 -4.01 4.14
N GLU A 101 -11.89 -3.42 5.31
CA GLU A 101 -12.29 -4.13 6.54
C GLU A 101 -13.65 -4.82 6.41
N ARG A 102 -14.50 -4.36 5.48
CA ARG A 102 -15.81 -5.00 5.20
C ARG A 102 -15.67 -6.37 4.53
N ILE A 103 -14.51 -6.64 3.93
CA ILE A 103 -14.28 -7.83 3.09
C ILE A 103 -13.12 -8.71 3.58
N GLY A 104 -12.33 -8.25 4.55
CA GLY A 104 -11.19 -9.01 5.07
C GLY A 104 -10.60 -8.45 6.36
N ASN A 105 -9.69 -9.22 6.95
CA ASN A 105 -9.00 -8.85 8.19
C ASN A 105 -7.68 -8.12 7.87
N LEU A 106 -7.62 -6.81 8.14
CA LEU A 106 -6.43 -6.00 7.91
C LEU A 106 -5.43 -6.00 9.09
N GLY A 107 -5.81 -6.54 10.25
CA GLY A 107 -4.98 -6.56 11.45
C GLY A 107 -4.05 -7.77 11.56
N ALA A 108 -4.15 -8.73 10.65
CA ALA A 108 -3.38 -9.97 10.71
C ALA A 108 -1.93 -9.82 10.20
N ASP A 109 -1.73 -9.03 9.15
CA ASP A 109 -0.46 -8.85 8.43
C ASP A 109 -0.33 -7.40 7.93
N GLY A 110 0.89 -6.90 7.77
CA GLY A 110 1.15 -5.57 7.20
C GLY A 110 0.67 -5.44 5.75
N ARG A 111 0.78 -6.54 4.98
CA ARG A 111 0.16 -6.70 3.67
C ARG A 111 -1.09 -7.58 3.80
N PRO A 112 -2.29 -6.99 3.86
CA PRO A 112 -3.52 -7.79 3.93
C PRO A 112 -3.68 -8.66 2.69
N ILE A 113 -4.22 -9.87 2.89
CA ILE A 113 -4.57 -10.81 1.82
C ILE A 113 -6.09 -10.86 1.70
N LEU A 114 -6.60 -10.40 0.57
CA LEU A 114 -8.04 -10.29 0.29
C LEU A 114 -8.45 -11.28 -0.81
N LYS A 115 -9.61 -11.92 -0.63
CA LYS A 115 -10.21 -12.77 -1.66
C LYS A 115 -11.09 -11.94 -2.61
N LEU A 116 -10.45 -11.04 -3.34
CA LEU A 116 -11.09 -10.01 -4.17
C LEU A 116 -10.43 -9.95 -5.54
N ASP A 117 -11.18 -9.66 -6.60
CA ASP A 117 -10.60 -9.39 -7.93
C ASP A 117 -9.79 -8.09 -7.93
N CYS A 118 -8.77 -8.00 -8.78
CA CYS A 118 -7.97 -6.78 -8.95
C CYS A 118 -8.81 -5.60 -9.43
N TYR A 119 -9.78 -5.86 -10.31
CA TYR A 119 -10.74 -4.86 -10.78
C TYR A 119 -11.51 -4.24 -9.60
N ASP A 120 -12.12 -5.10 -8.78
CA ASP A 120 -12.93 -4.67 -7.65
C ASP A 120 -12.08 -3.93 -6.61
N LEU A 121 -10.83 -4.37 -6.39
CA LEU A 121 -9.92 -3.67 -5.50
C LEU A 121 -9.64 -2.23 -5.99
N LEU A 122 -9.33 -2.07 -7.28
CA LEU A 122 -9.07 -0.75 -7.88
C LEU A 122 -10.32 0.13 -7.78
N ALA A 123 -11.49 -0.40 -8.13
CA ALA A 123 -12.76 0.31 -8.05
C ALA A 123 -13.06 0.79 -6.61
N MET A 124 -12.91 -0.09 -5.61
CA MET A 124 -13.09 0.26 -4.19
C MET A 124 -12.10 1.33 -3.72
N CYS A 125 -10.83 1.25 -4.15
CA CYS A 125 -9.82 2.25 -3.82
C CYS A 125 -10.18 3.62 -4.42
N LEU A 126 -10.58 3.67 -5.70
CA LEU A 126 -10.99 4.90 -6.38
C LEU A 126 -12.28 5.50 -5.80
N GLU A 127 -13.24 4.66 -5.40
CA GLU A 127 -14.47 5.11 -4.73
C GLU A 127 -14.16 5.74 -3.37
N ALA A 128 -13.27 5.11 -2.58
CA ALA A 128 -12.89 5.61 -1.27
C ALA A 128 -12.01 6.87 -1.33
N CYS A 129 -11.11 6.93 -2.32
CA CYS A 129 -10.14 8.00 -2.49
C CYS A 129 -9.84 8.17 -3.98
N PRO A 130 -10.54 9.09 -4.69
CA PRO A 130 -10.33 9.31 -6.13
C PRO A 130 -8.90 9.72 -6.52
N GLU A 131 -8.15 10.28 -5.56
CA GLU A 131 -6.75 10.70 -5.74
C GLU A 131 -5.73 9.58 -5.46
N VAL A 132 -6.18 8.35 -5.18
CA VAL A 132 -5.28 7.22 -4.94
C VAL A 132 -4.44 6.95 -6.19
N ILE A 133 -3.13 6.81 -6.01
CA ILE A 133 -2.28 6.24 -7.06
C ILE A 133 -2.23 4.74 -6.81
N PHE A 134 -2.83 3.98 -7.72
CA PHE A 134 -2.85 2.52 -7.68
C PHE A 134 -1.86 1.96 -8.69
N ILE A 135 -0.95 1.10 -8.23
CA ILE A 135 0.14 0.58 -9.04
C ILE A 135 0.16 -0.95 -8.92
N PRO A 136 0.02 -1.73 -10.01
CA PRO A 136 0.27 -3.16 -9.95
C PRO A 136 1.75 -3.38 -9.60
N ALA A 137 2.00 -4.01 -8.45
CA ALA A 137 3.35 -4.12 -7.93
C ALA A 137 4.16 -5.15 -8.74
N HIS A 138 5.45 -4.85 -8.94
CA HIS A 138 6.47 -5.79 -9.46
C HIS A 138 5.98 -6.73 -10.58
N ILE A 139 5.37 -6.13 -11.60
CA ILE A 139 4.49 -6.79 -12.59
C ILE A 139 5.08 -7.99 -13.34
N TRP A 140 6.41 -8.14 -13.38
CA TRP A 140 7.10 -9.24 -14.06
C TRP A 140 7.69 -10.30 -13.11
N THR A 141 7.56 -10.13 -11.80
CA THR A 141 8.01 -11.20 -10.89
C THR A 141 7.16 -12.45 -11.11
N PRO A 142 7.70 -13.68 -11.04
CA PRO A 142 6.93 -14.86 -11.44
C PRO A 142 5.63 -15.07 -10.66
N HIS A 143 5.63 -14.71 -9.37
CA HIS A 143 4.53 -14.87 -8.43
C HIS A 143 3.96 -13.52 -8.01
N TYR A 144 2.67 -13.48 -7.65
CA TYR A 144 2.03 -12.31 -7.02
C TYR A 144 2.08 -11.02 -7.85
N SER A 145 2.16 -11.12 -9.17
CA SER A 145 2.25 -9.98 -10.09
C SER A 145 1.21 -10.12 -11.20
N VAL A 146 0.97 -9.06 -11.97
CA VAL A 146 -0.01 -9.12 -13.08
C VAL A 146 0.53 -10.01 -14.23
N LEU A 147 1.72 -9.71 -14.75
CA LEU A 147 2.31 -10.36 -15.92
C LEU A 147 3.27 -11.51 -15.54
N GLY A 148 3.20 -11.99 -14.30
CA GLY A 148 4.01 -13.11 -13.83
C GLY A 148 3.56 -14.45 -14.39
N ALA A 149 4.52 -15.36 -14.56
CA ALA A 149 4.29 -16.70 -15.10
C ALA A 149 3.20 -17.52 -14.37
N PHE A 150 2.95 -17.23 -13.09
CA PHE A 150 1.95 -17.95 -12.27
C PHE A 150 0.62 -17.22 -12.13
N SER A 151 0.57 -15.92 -12.44
CA SER A 151 -0.67 -15.15 -12.45
C SER A 151 -1.30 -15.09 -13.83
N ARG A 152 -0.49 -15.13 -14.90
CA ARG A 152 -0.89 -15.40 -16.30
C ARG A 152 -1.78 -14.36 -16.97
N PHE A 153 -1.94 -13.15 -16.42
CA PHE A 153 -2.58 -12.08 -17.21
C PHE A 153 -1.63 -11.71 -18.35
N GLN A 154 -2.17 -11.47 -19.54
CA GLN A 154 -1.41 -11.10 -20.73
C GLN A 154 -1.37 -9.59 -20.96
N SER A 155 -2.27 -8.84 -20.30
CA SER A 155 -2.32 -7.37 -20.39
C SER A 155 -2.96 -6.74 -19.15
N MET A 156 -2.90 -5.41 -19.06
CA MET A 156 -3.55 -4.66 -17.97
C MET A 156 -5.07 -4.68 -18.13
N GLU A 157 -5.58 -4.66 -19.36
CA GLU A 157 -7.01 -4.73 -19.68
C GLU A 157 -7.62 -6.08 -19.27
N GLU A 158 -6.87 -7.19 -19.39
CA GLU A 158 -7.34 -8.49 -18.87
C GLU A 158 -7.48 -8.46 -17.33
N CYS A 159 -6.63 -7.71 -16.64
CA CYS A 159 -6.61 -7.61 -15.18
C CYS A 159 -7.64 -6.59 -14.65
N PHE A 160 -7.60 -5.36 -15.16
CA PHE A 160 -8.32 -4.18 -14.67
C PHE A 160 -9.47 -3.73 -15.58
N GLY A 161 -9.76 -4.44 -16.68
CA GLY A 161 -10.92 -4.15 -17.51
C GLY A 161 -10.90 -2.73 -18.09
N ASP A 162 -12.01 -2.02 -17.95
CA ASP A 162 -12.20 -0.63 -18.35
C ASP A 162 -11.55 0.40 -17.41
N LEU A 163 -10.98 -0.05 -16.29
CA LEU A 163 -10.19 0.79 -15.37
C LEU A 163 -8.68 0.75 -15.68
N ALA A 164 -8.27 0.08 -16.76
CA ALA A 164 -6.88 -0.05 -17.19
C ALA A 164 -6.29 1.25 -17.77
#